data_AF-A0A182J9Q1-F1
#
_entry.id   AF-A0A182J9Q1-F1
#
_cell.length_a   1.000
_cell.length_b   1.000
_cell.length_c   1.000
_cell.angle_alpha   90.00
_cell.angle_beta   90.00
_cell.angle_gamma   90.00
#
_symmetry.space_group_name_H-M   'P 1'
#
loop_
_entity.id
_entity.type
_entity.pdbx_description
1 polymer ?
#
loop_
_entity_poly.entity_id
_entity_poly.type
_entity_poly.pdbx_seq_one_letter_code
_entity_poly.pdbx_strand_id
1 'polypeptide(L)'
;LDSIPRCTAIIIICHLCCSLLTGNVSHKPPFTGTKPALNIVNLCLTSAGMEPFTCFMDVENSRSYIDELYSEENYKCQEAIVCLKNAVIGSNKKKGSIISQGIVPRLIGLLCNACKPLQLRIDAGIVLGSLAKGTESQVHSLMRYNTVEVLIAIVFDPSTDERLMETCLGALQTIVQYPFAPLDLIHSDINNIKRLIQIASSTSSFSCQAYVVNIFVPLCHTSHQQKNLCQADVIPFLARLMTSENTTLQVPALKCLAAMCFTNKSVSNIVHSTYHAERSILDILTLLLSRTRDVQVQLSASRCLTYLHRSGSLPAEDYRIVYKTLPCLARLCSDEFDEDTRATAAETLAYLAEIDSELQRLAAISNHLIASLANLVRCPSVLSRQGAFRCFASLAANDEEIRKRIIEMRGLMEEVLSGLKDCCPEAEQHVKTKIINKLGMDRIFQLLGDRDERVIMKTLGLLRNLLSKTLHIETIMSEHSSEVLRAVSLVLDDPHPPEVKEQALIIISNITAGAREKDYVLQDEKIVKKIRDFLVANDNKLQMGAVFVVRNLLDKSSRRQILRKWGFLDNLEQLLRMTPRDSQFYEDIQHEILRFDYSEDH
;
A
#
# COMPACT_ATOMS: atom_id res chain seq x y z
N LEU A 1 -0.55 26.44 51.96
CA LEU A 1 -1.41 25.48 51.24
C LEU A 1 -1.34 24.07 51.82
N ASP A 2 -0.38 23.75 52.70
CA ASP A 2 -0.22 22.40 53.25
C ASP A 2 -0.92 22.14 54.60
N SER A 3 -1.90 22.94 55.00
CA SER A 3 -2.61 22.76 56.27
C SER A 3 -4.13 22.98 56.21
N ILE A 4 -4.74 22.81 55.03
CA ILE A 4 -6.19 22.90 54.86
C ILE A 4 -6.74 21.50 54.49
N PRO A 5 -7.78 20.98 55.17
CA PRO A 5 -8.40 19.69 54.83
C PRO A 5 -8.88 19.67 53.38
N ARG A 6 -8.63 18.56 52.65
CA ARG A 6 -8.94 18.41 51.20
C ARG A 6 -10.38 18.82 50.83
N CYS A 7 -11.36 18.60 51.71
CA CYS A 7 -12.75 18.99 51.48
C CYS A 7 -12.95 20.53 51.47
N THR A 8 -12.20 21.27 52.28
CA THR A 8 -12.30 22.73 52.38
C THR A 8 -11.63 23.41 51.17
N ALA A 9 -10.56 22.82 50.64
CA ALA A 9 -9.92 23.29 49.41
C ALA A 9 -10.85 23.10 48.18
N ILE A 10 -11.60 22.00 48.11
CA ILE A 10 -12.59 21.74 47.06
C ILE A 10 -13.75 22.75 47.13
N ILE A 11 -14.24 23.08 48.33
CA ILE A 11 -15.30 24.09 48.50
C ILE A 11 -14.82 25.48 48.08
N ILE A 12 -13.59 25.86 48.43
CA ILE A 12 -13.01 27.15 48.05
C ILE A 12 -12.78 27.24 46.53
N ILE A 13 -12.30 26.17 45.89
CA ILE A 13 -12.10 26.09 44.43
C ILE A 13 -13.44 26.10 43.68
N CYS A 14 -14.46 25.39 44.18
CA CYS A 14 -15.81 25.44 43.63
C CYS A 14 -16.45 26.82 43.79
N HIS A 15 -16.28 27.49 44.94
CA HIS A 15 -16.79 28.86 45.13
C HIS A 15 -16.07 29.90 44.26
N LEU A 16 -14.75 29.78 44.05
CA LEU A 16 -14.01 30.64 43.14
C LEU A 16 -14.40 30.41 41.68
N CYS A 17 -14.59 29.16 41.26
CA CYS A 17 -15.05 28.82 39.90
C CYS A 17 -16.47 29.32 39.65
N CYS A 18 -17.38 29.17 40.63
CA CYS A 18 -18.76 29.66 40.51
C CYS A 18 -18.79 31.19 40.41
N SER A 19 -17.99 31.90 41.21
CA SER A 19 -17.92 33.38 41.19
C SER A 19 -17.31 33.96 39.91
N LEU A 20 -16.37 33.25 39.28
CA LEU A 20 -15.78 33.61 37.98
C LEU A 20 -16.69 33.28 36.79
N LEU A 21 -17.55 32.26 36.90
CA LEU A 21 -18.51 31.85 35.87
C LEU A 21 -19.82 32.66 35.90
N THR A 22 -20.25 33.17 37.06
CA THR A 22 -21.48 33.98 37.19
C THR A 22 -21.26 35.49 37.09
N GLY A 23 -20.01 35.96 36.87
CA GLY A 23 -19.72 37.36 36.55
C GLY A 23 -19.82 38.38 37.70
N ASN A 24 -19.82 37.94 38.98
CA ASN A 24 -19.95 38.84 40.14
C ASN A 24 -18.60 39.33 40.69
N VAL A 25 -17.76 39.94 39.84
CA VAL A 25 -16.56 40.66 40.29
C VAL A 25 -16.58 42.08 39.71
N SER A 26 -16.62 43.07 40.59
CA SER A 26 -16.77 44.50 40.31
C SER A 26 -15.55 45.16 39.62
N HIS A 27 -14.56 44.39 39.19
CA HIS A 27 -13.46 44.87 38.35
C HIS A 27 -13.07 43.81 37.32
N LYS A 28 -13.22 44.13 36.03
CA LYS A 28 -12.71 43.33 34.90
C LYS A 28 -11.17 43.41 34.86
N PRO A 29 -10.42 42.29 34.98
CA PRO A 29 -9.01 42.26 34.64
C PRO A 29 -8.79 42.05 33.12
N PRO A 30 -7.63 42.45 32.57
CA PRO A 30 -7.41 42.54 31.12
C PRO A 30 -6.92 41.21 30.52
N PHE A 31 -7.67 40.13 30.74
CA PHE A 31 -7.39 38.85 30.08
C PHE A 31 -8.65 38.34 29.37
N THR A 32 -8.65 38.51 28.05
CA THR A 32 -9.64 37.98 27.12
C THR A 32 -9.42 36.49 26.91
N GLY A 33 -10.24 35.64 27.53
CA GLY A 33 -10.38 34.24 27.15
C GLY A 33 -10.70 33.29 28.31
N THR A 34 -11.71 32.44 28.12
CA THR A 34 -12.06 31.31 29.00
C THR A 34 -11.02 30.17 28.96
N LYS A 35 -10.18 30.11 27.92
CA LYS A 35 -9.12 29.10 27.71
C LYS A 35 -8.00 29.09 28.77
N PRO A 36 -7.36 30.22 29.14
CA PRO A 36 -6.30 30.21 30.15
C PRO A 36 -6.77 29.81 31.55
N ALA A 37 -8.00 30.16 31.95
CA ALA A 37 -8.57 29.74 33.23
C ALA A 37 -8.79 28.21 33.30
N LEU A 38 -9.28 27.61 32.20
CA LEU A 38 -9.48 26.15 32.09
C LEU A 38 -8.18 25.35 32.09
N ASN A 39 -7.11 25.88 31.50
CA ASN A 39 -5.80 25.23 31.53
C ASN A 39 -5.22 25.17 32.95
N ILE A 40 -5.45 26.21 33.76
CA ILE A 40 -5.02 26.23 35.16
C ILE A 40 -5.83 25.22 35.99
N VAL A 41 -7.15 25.15 35.77
CA VAL A 41 -8.02 24.17 36.46
C VAL A 41 -7.65 22.73 36.07
N ASN A 42 -7.41 22.46 34.78
CA ASN A 42 -7.00 21.14 34.33
C ASN A 42 -5.60 20.75 34.84
N LEU A 43 -4.64 21.69 34.91
CA LEU A 43 -3.34 21.45 35.54
C LEU A 43 -3.49 21.06 37.01
N CYS A 44 -4.33 21.79 37.76
CA CYS A 44 -4.60 21.49 39.16
C CYS A 44 -5.26 20.11 39.35
N LEU A 45 -6.20 19.74 38.49
CA LEU A 45 -6.86 18.42 38.52
C LEU A 45 -5.89 17.27 38.20
N THR A 46 -5.01 17.44 37.21
CA THR A 46 -3.96 16.45 36.91
C THR A 46 -2.95 16.31 38.04
N SER A 47 -2.58 17.39 38.72
CA SER A 47 -1.69 17.32 39.90
C SER A 47 -2.32 16.64 41.12
N ALA A 48 -3.66 16.55 41.13
CA ALA A 48 -4.44 15.86 42.16
C ALA A 48 -4.85 14.42 41.78
N GLY A 49 -4.43 13.91 40.62
CA GLY A 49 -4.72 12.54 40.16
C GLY A 49 -6.14 12.31 39.64
N MET A 50 -6.86 13.36 39.24
CA MET A 50 -8.23 13.28 38.70
C MET A 50 -8.27 13.53 37.18
N GLU A 51 -9.21 12.90 36.48
CA GLU A 51 -9.37 13.07 35.03
C GLU A 51 -9.85 14.48 34.64
N PRO A 52 -9.33 15.06 33.53
CA PRO A 52 -9.68 16.42 33.09
C PRO A 52 -11.09 16.52 32.47
N PHE A 53 -11.80 17.60 32.79
CA PHE A 53 -13.11 17.91 32.23
C PHE A 53 -13.00 18.29 30.74
N THR A 54 -13.25 17.34 29.84
CA THR A 54 -13.17 17.56 28.37
C THR A 54 -14.46 17.29 27.61
N CYS A 55 -15.45 16.61 28.21
CA CYS A 55 -16.61 16.10 27.46
C CYS A 55 -17.87 17.00 27.52
N PHE A 56 -18.08 17.78 28.59
CA PHE A 56 -19.37 18.44 28.82
C PHE A 56 -19.58 19.78 28.11
N MET A 57 -18.55 20.63 27.93
CA MET A 57 -18.70 21.96 27.31
C MET A 57 -18.69 21.96 25.77
N ASP A 58 -18.04 20.98 25.12
CA ASP A 58 -17.98 20.90 23.65
C ASP A 58 -19.35 20.57 23.02
N VAL A 59 -20.27 19.98 23.80
CA VAL A 59 -21.62 19.58 23.36
C VAL A 59 -22.61 20.75 23.37
N GLU A 60 -22.50 21.69 24.33
CA GLU A 60 -23.41 22.83 24.42
C GLU A 60 -23.09 23.92 23.39
N ASN A 61 -21.81 24.21 23.16
CA ASN A 61 -21.38 25.18 22.15
C ASN A 61 -21.55 24.67 20.70
N SER A 62 -21.66 23.35 20.50
CA SER A 62 -21.95 22.78 19.18
C SER A 62 -23.44 22.76 18.85
N ARG A 63 -24.31 22.64 19.86
CA ARG A 63 -25.76 22.68 19.67
C ARG A 63 -26.27 24.05 19.21
N SER A 64 -25.71 25.15 19.72
CA SER A 64 -26.23 26.49 19.41
C SER A 64 -26.22 26.83 17.91
N TYR A 65 -25.09 26.63 17.22
CA TYR A 65 -25.02 26.90 15.78
C TYR A 65 -25.75 25.84 14.95
N ILE A 66 -25.96 24.63 15.46
CA ILE A 66 -26.73 23.60 14.76
C ILE A 66 -28.21 23.98 14.75
N ASP A 67 -28.75 24.44 15.88
CA ASP A 67 -30.14 24.88 15.99
C ASP A 67 -30.40 26.11 15.10
N GLU A 68 -29.46 27.07 15.10
CA GLU A 68 -29.54 28.27 14.25
C GLU A 68 -29.49 27.98 12.75
N LEU A 69 -28.88 26.85 12.33
CA LEU A 69 -28.87 26.41 10.93
C LEU A 69 -30.28 26.04 10.42
N TYR A 70 -31.20 25.68 11.31
CA TYR A 70 -32.59 25.38 10.98
C TYR A 70 -33.51 26.61 11.05
N SER A 71 -32.99 27.78 11.44
CA SER A 71 -33.76 29.02 11.44
C SER A 71 -34.30 29.39 10.05
N GLU A 72 -35.41 30.12 10.01
CA GLU A 72 -35.93 30.71 8.77
C GLU A 72 -35.13 31.96 8.36
N GLU A 73 -34.52 32.63 9.33
CA GLU A 73 -33.76 33.86 9.15
C GLU A 73 -32.40 33.58 8.52
N ASN A 74 -32.18 34.15 7.33
CA ASN A 74 -30.97 33.89 6.55
C ASN A 74 -29.68 34.34 7.26
N TYR A 75 -29.71 35.38 8.10
CA TYR A 75 -28.51 35.86 8.81
C TYR A 75 -28.06 34.87 9.90
N LYS A 76 -29.01 34.28 10.66
CA LYS A 76 -28.72 33.24 11.65
C LYS A 76 -28.13 31.99 10.98
N CYS A 77 -28.74 31.56 9.87
CA CYS A 77 -28.20 30.46 9.06
C CYS A 77 -26.77 30.76 8.56
N GLN A 78 -26.49 32.01 8.17
CA GLN A 78 -25.19 32.42 7.67
C GLN A 78 -24.12 32.42 8.77
N GLU A 79 -24.43 32.89 9.98
CA GLU A 79 -23.50 32.81 11.12
C GLU A 79 -23.26 31.35 11.52
N ALA A 80 -24.33 30.57 11.63
CA ALA A 80 -24.29 29.15 11.93
C ALA A 80 -23.42 28.34 10.96
N ILE A 81 -23.58 28.56 9.65
CA ILE A 81 -22.83 27.80 8.64
C ILE A 81 -21.35 28.15 8.63
N VAL A 82 -20.99 29.39 8.99
CA VAL A 82 -19.59 29.82 9.13
C VAL A 82 -18.95 29.12 10.33
N CYS A 83 -19.66 29.03 11.46
CA CYS A 83 -19.22 28.25 12.62
C CYS A 83 -19.06 26.77 12.27
N LEU A 84 -20.04 26.18 11.56
CA LEU A 84 -20.01 24.80 11.10
C LEU A 84 -18.83 24.52 10.17
N LYS A 85 -18.58 25.42 9.19
CA LYS A 85 -17.43 25.35 8.27
C LYS A 85 -16.12 25.27 9.04
N ASN A 86 -15.93 26.12 10.05
CA ASN A 86 -14.73 26.11 10.87
C ASN A 86 -14.62 24.85 11.74
N ALA A 87 -15.75 24.28 12.17
CA ALA A 87 -15.78 23.06 12.98
C ALA A 87 -15.38 21.78 12.22
N VAL A 88 -15.74 21.69 10.93
CA VAL A 88 -15.47 20.48 10.12
C VAL A 88 -14.07 20.43 9.50
N ILE A 89 -13.32 21.52 9.56
CA ILE A 89 -11.95 21.59 9.02
C ILE A 89 -10.99 20.75 9.89
N GLY A 90 -10.23 19.87 9.25
CA GLY A 90 -9.10 19.16 9.85
C GLY A 90 -9.41 18.03 10.85
N SER A 91 -10.66 17.81 11.26
CA SER A 91 -11.01 16.77 12.25
C SER A 91 -12.04 15.76 11.75
N ASN A 92 -11.60 14.53 11.46
CA ASN A 92 -12.50 13.44 11.08
C ASN A 92 -13.52 13.10 12.17
N LYS A 93 -13.18 13.24 13.47
CA LYS A 93 -14.13 13.02 14.57
C LYS A 93 -15.31 14.00 14.51
N LYS A 94 -15.05 15.28 14.25
CA LYS A 94 -16.09 16.31 14.11
C LYS A 94 -16.94 16.10 12.87
N LYS A 95 -16.31 15.79 11.72
CA LYS A 95 -17.04 15.43 10.48
C LYS A 95 -18.02 14.28 10.71
N GLY A 96 -17.55 13.20 11.36
CA GLY A 96 -18.40 12.05 11.70
C GLY A 96 -19.57 12.44 12.61
N SER A 97 -19.33 13.26 13.63
CA SER A 97 -20.38 13.76 14.53
C SER A 97 -21.45 14.55 13.77
N ILE A 98 -21.07 15.49 12.91
CA ILE A 98 -22.00 16.30 12.11
C ILE A 98 -22.85 15.43 11.17
N ILE A 99 -22.26 14.40 10.55
CA ILE A 99 -22.98 13.46 9.70
C ILE A 99 -23.98 12.64 10.53
N SER A 100 -23.57 12.13 11.70
CA SER A 100 -24.44 11.36 12.59
C SER A 100 -25.61 12.16 13.18
N GLN A 101 -25.47 13.48 13.28
CA GLN A 101 -26.52 14.38 13.75
C GLN A 101 -27.53 14.75 12.66
N GLY A 102 -27.42 14.19 11.45
CA GLY A 102 -28.42 14.38 10.39
C GLY A 102 -28.41 15.77 9.77
N ILE A 103 -27.28 16.48 9.81
CA ILE A 103 -27.16 17.85 9.27
C ILE A 103 -27.07 17.88 7.74
N VAL A 104 -26.67 16.78 7.11
CA VAL A 104 -26.45 16.67 5.66
C VAL A 104 -27.70 17.00 4.83
N PRO A 105 -28.91 16.47 5.12
CA PRO A 105 -30.15 16.88 4.47
C PRO A 105 -30.41 18.40 4.52
N ARG A 106 -30.10 19.05 5.66
CA ARG A 106 -30.29 20.50 5.79
C ARG A 106 -29.30 21.26 4.91
N LEU A 107 -28.04 20.83 4.84
CA LEU A 107 -27.05 21.42 3.93
C LEU A 107 -27.47 21.30 2.46
N ILE A 108 -27.98 20.13 2.05
CA ILE A 108 -28.54 19.92 0.71
C ILE A 108 -29.73 20.85 0.47
N GLY A 109 -30.65 20.96 1.42
CA GLY A 109 -31.80 21.86 1.33
C GLY A 109 -31.41 23.34 1.18
N LEU A 110 -30.38 23.78 1.91
CA LEU A 110 -29.84 25.14 1.78
C LEU A 110 -29.17 25.33 0.41
N LEU A 111 -28.40 24.35 -0.05
CA LEU A 111 -27.68 24.38 -1.32
C LEU A 111 -28.62 24.48 -2.54
N CYS A 112 -29.68 23.67 -2.57
CA CYS A 112 -30.62 23.58 -3.70
C CYS A 112 -31.64 24.73 -3.75
N ASN A 113 -31.89 25.43 -2.63
CA ASN A 113 -32.93 26.44 -2.57
C ASN A 113 -32.48 27.77 -3.21
N ALA A 114 -32.96 28.04 -4.42
CA ALA A 114 -32.65 29.26 -5.17
C ALA A 114 -33.12 30.56 -4.48
N CYS A 115 -34.07 30.50 -3.53
CA CYS A 115 -34.50 31.65 -2.74
C CYS A 115 -33.52 32.02 -1.62
N LYS A 116 -32.55 31.16 -1.29
CA LYS A 116 -31.54 31.43 -0.28
C LYS A 116 -30.40 32.28 -0.86
N PRO A 117 -29.75 33.14 -0.04
CA PRO A 117 -28.63 33.96 -0.49
C PRO A 117 -27.52 33.11 -1.11
N LEU A 118 -26.92 33.58 -2.19
CA LEU A 118 -25.86 32.87 -2.91
C LEU A 118 -24.70 32.49 -1.97
N GLN A 119 -24.30 33.38 -1.06
CA GLN A 119 -23.21 33.11 -0.12
C GLN A 119 -23.53 31.93 0.82
N LEU A 120 -24.77 31.83 1.29
CA LEU A 120 -25.23 30.73 2.14
C LEU A 120 -25.19 29.40 1.38
N ARG A 121 -25.60 29.40 0.11
CA ARG A 121 -25.54 28.23 -0.77
C ARG A 121 -24.10 27.78 -1.01
N ILE A 122 -23.20 28.73 -1.27
CA ILE A 122 -21.75 28.46 -1.44
C ILE A 122 -21.17 27.86 -0.16
N ASP A 123 -21.43 28.46 1.01
CA ASP A 123 -20.92 27.94 2.28
C ASP A 123 -21.47 26.52 2.58
N ALA A 124 -22.72 26.22 2.20
CA ALA A 124 -23.27 24.87 2.30
C ALA A 124 -22.51 23.88 1.41
N GLY A 125 -22.21 24.26 0.17
CA GLY A 125 -21.35 23.48 -0.73
C GLY A 125 -19.94 23.26 -0.19
N ILE A 126 -19.33 24.29 0.42
CA ILE A 126 -17.99 24.18 1.05
C ILE A 126 -18.02 23.19 2.22
N VAL A 127 -19.04 23.25 3.08
CA VAL A 127 -19.18 22.31 4.20
C VAL A 127 -19.34 20.89 3.67
N LEU A 128 -20.19 20.65 2.66
CA LEU A 128 -20.35 19.34 2.03
C LEU A 128 -19.02 18.84 1.42
N GLY A 129 -18.28 19.70 0.72
CA GLY A 129 -16.95 19.37 0.20
C GLY A 129 -15.94 19.04 1.30
N SER A 130 -16.02 19.68 2.46
CA SER A 130 -15.17 19.35 3.62
C SER A 130 -15.54 17.99 4.23
N LEU A 131 -16.84 17.68 4.33
CA LEU A 131 -17.34 16.38 4.77
C LEU A 131 -16.90 15.25 3.81
N ALA A 132 -16.86 15.52 2.50
CA ALA A 132 -16.37 14.57 1.49
C ALA A 132 -14.87 14.22 1.63
N LYS A 133 -14.08 15.07 2.31
CA LYS A 133 -12.67 14.80 2.65
C LYS A 133 -12.53 13.99 3.97
N GLY A 134 -13.57 13.26 4.36
CA GLY A 134 -13.62 12.46 5.59
C GLY A 134 -13.02 11.06 5.40
N THR A 135 -13.36 10.12 6.29
CA THR A 135 -13.05 8.69 6.11
C THR A 135 -14.02 8.03 5.13
N GLU A 136 -13.68 6.86 4.59
CA GLU A 136 -14.56 6.11 3.66
C GLU A 136 -15.98 5.91 4.22
N SER A 137 -16.10 5.54 5.50
CA SER A 137 -17.39 5.36 6.18
C SER A 137 -18.22 6.66 6.23
N GLN A 138 -17.56 7.80 6.41
CA GLN A 138 -18.21 9.12 6.42
C GLN A 138 -18.73 9.47 5.04
N VAL A 139 -17.93 9.28 4.00
CA VAL A 139 -18.34 9.55 2.61
C VAL A 139 -19.44 8.60 2.17
N HIS A 140 -19.37 7.31 2.53
CA HIS A 140 -20.47 6.36 2.30
C HIS A 140 -21.78 6.82 2.97
N SER A 141 -21.69 7.44 4.15
CA SER A 141 -22.87 8.01 4.82
C SER A 141 -23.44 9.23 4.08
N LEU A 142 -22.59 10.04 3.44
CA LEU A 142 -23.06 11.13 2.56
C LEU A 142 -23.83 10.61 1.34
N MET A 143 -23.43 9.45 0.79
CA MET A 143 -24.07 8.87 -0.39
C MET A 143 -25.53 8.45 -0.12
N ARG A 144 -25.87 8.11 1.13
CA ARG A 144 -27.26 7.79 1.52
C ARG A 144 -28.24 8.93 1.34
N TYR A 145 -27.76 10.16 1.18
CA TYR A 145 -28.57 11.36 0.97
C TYR A 145 -28.60 11.82 -0.50
N ASN A 146 -28.22 10.97 -1.45
CA ASN A 146 -28.16 11.29 -2.89
C ASN A 146 -27.29 12.53 -3.19
N THR A 147 -26.17 12.65 -2.45
CA THR A 147 -25.30 13.83 -2.53
C THR A 147 -24.69 13.99 -3.93
N VAL A 148 -24.39 12.90 -4.64
CA VAL A 148 -23.77 12.97 -5.97
C VAL A 148 -24.76 13.47 -7.01
N GLU A 149 -25.99 12.99 -6.98
CA GLU A 149 -27.08 13.41 -7.86
C GLU A 149 -27.36 14.92 -7.69
N VAL A 150 -27.40 15.38 -6.44
CA VAL A 150 -27.57 16.81 -6.12
C VAL A 150 -26.43 17.64 -6.69
N LEU A 151 -25.17 17.21 -6.50
CA LEU A 151 -24.01 17.94 -7.01
C LEU A 151 -23.98 17.96 -8.54
N ILE A 152 -24.28 16.84 -9.21
CA ILE A 152 -24.37 16.76 -10.68
C ILE A 152 -25.45 17.71 -11.20
N ALA A 153 -26.64 17.72 -10.57
CA ALA A 153 -27.73 18.59 -10.98
C ALA A 153 -27.32 20.08 -10.95
N ILE A 154 -26.63 20.51 -9.88
CA ILE A 154 -26.16 21.90 -9.76
C ILE A 154 -25.03 22.22 -10.75
N VAL A 155 -24.08 21.29 -10.92
CA VAL A 155 -22.92 21.48 -11.80
C VAL A 155 -23.32 21.55 -13.27
N PHE A 156 -24.34 20.79 -13.69
CA PHE A 156 -24.79 20.77 -15.08
C PHE A 156 -25.86 21.81 -15.42
N ASP A 157 -26.54 22.38 -14.41
CA ASP A 157 -27.49 23.48 -14.60
C ASP A 157 -26.77 24.75 -15.13
N PRO A 158 -27.07 25.19 -16.38
CA PRO A 158 -26.47 26.38 -16.97
C PRO A 158 -26.82 27.69 -16.25
N SER A 159 -27.86 27.70 -15.41
CA SER A 159 -28.30 28.89 -14.67
C SER A 159 -27.56 29.10 -13.35
N THR A 160 -26.75 28.13 -12.93
CA THR A 160 -25.97 28.19 -11.68
C THR A 160 -24.85 29.21 -11.77
N ASP A 161 -24.70 30.04 -10.73
CA ASP A 161 -23.57 30.95 -10.55
C ASP A 161 -22.22 30.21 -10.60
N GLU A 162 -21.23 30.77 -11.30
CA GLU A 162 -19.92 30.15 -11.53
C GLU A 162 -19.22 29.72 -10.24
N ARG A 163 -19.30 30.53 -9.16
CA ARG A 163 -18.65 30.21 -7.88
C ARG A 163 -19.35 29.05 -7.16
N LEU A 164 -20.67 29.00 -7.25
CA LEU A 164 -21.44 27.90 -6.69
C LEU A 164 -21.20 26.59 -7.45
N MET A 165 -21.19 26.67 -8.79
CA MET A 165 -20.86 25.55 -9.67
C MET A 165 -19.46 25.02 -9.35
N GLU A 166 -18.44 25.88 -9.29
CA GLU A 166 -17.06 25.47 -9.00
C GLU A 166 -16.93 24.83 -7.61
N THR A 167 -17.64 25.36 -6.61
CA THR A 167 -17.68 24.79 -5.25
C THR A 167 -18.27 23.37 -5.28
N CYS A 168 -19.39 23.17 -5.97
CA CYS A 168 -20.04 21.86 -6.09
C CYS A 168 -19.19 20.89 -6.91
N LEU A 169 -18.52 21.37 -7.96
CA LEU A 169 -17.60 20.60 -8.78
C LEU A 169 -16.40 20.10 -7.96
N GLY A 170 -15.84 20.93 -7.08
CA GLY A 170 -14.76 20.52 -6.16
C GLY A 170 -15.20 19.46 -5.16
N ALA A 171 -16.43 19.56 -4.63
CA ALA A 171 -17.01 18.53 -3.77
C ALA A 171 -17.24 17.21 -4.54
N LEU A 172 -17.79 17.30 -5.75
CA LEU A 172 -18.01 16.15 -6.64
C LEU A 172 -16.69 15.45 -6.96
N GLN A 173 -15.67 16.22 -7.37
CA GLN A 173 -14.33 15.71 -7.65
C GLN A 173 -13.76 14.91 -6.49
N THR A 174 -13.98 15.36 -5.25
CA THR A 174 -13.50 14.67 -4.05
C THR A 174 -14.24 13.35 -3.84
N ILE A 175 -15.56 13.34 -4.00
CA ILE A 175 -16.40 12.15 -3.80
C ILE A 175 -16.09 11.06 -4.83
N VAL A 176 -15.91 11.43 -6.10
CA VAL A 176 -15.69 10.44 -7.18
C VAL A 176 -14.34 9.72 -7.10
N GLN A 177 -13.41 10.16 -6.24
CA GLN A 177 -12.16 9.41 -6.00
C GLN A 177 -12.38 8.12 -5.19
N TYR A 178 -13.52 7.99 -4.50
CA TYR A 178 -13.82 6.80 -3.70
C TYR A 178 -14.34 5.65 -4.57
N PRO A 179 -13.93 4.40 -4.31
CA PRO A 179 -14.25 3.25 -5.18
C PRO A 179 -15.75 2.91 -5.26
N PHE A 180 -16.54 3.33 -4.27
CA PHE A 180 -17.99 3.10 -4.20
C PHE A 180 -18.82 4.28 -4.74
N ALA A 181 -18.19 5.33 -5.28
CA ALA A 181 -18.93 6.45 -5.85
C ALA A 181 -19.75 6.01 -7.08
N PRO A 182 -20.99 6.48 -7.27
CA PRO A 182 -21.85 6.11 -8.39
C PRO A 182 -21.40 6.80 -9.69
N LEU A 183 -20.29 6.33 -10.27
CA LEU A 183 -19.69 6.89 -11.49
C LEU A 183 -20.60 6.77 -12.73
N ASP A 184 -21.55 5.82 -12.72
CA ASP A 184 -22.52 5.62 -13.80
C ASP A 184 -23.41 6.84 -14.03
N LEU A 185 -23.63 7.67 -13.01
CA LEU A 185 -24.37 8.93 -13.17
C LEU A 185 -23.67 9.90 -14.13
N ILE A 186 -22.33 9.84 -14.21
CA ILE A 186 -21.54 10.64 -15.14
C ILE A 186 -21.34 9.89 -16.45
N HIS A 187 -21.08 8.58 -16.40
CA HIS A 187 -20.76 7.76 -17.57
C HIS A 187 -21.93 7.35 -18.45
N SER A 188 -23.15 7.36 -17.91
CA SER A 188 -24.35 6.90 -18.61
C SER A 188 -24.65 7.67 -19.91
N ASP A 189 -24.25 8.94 -19.98
CA ASP A 189 -24.37 9.77 -21.19
C ASP A 189 -23.03 10.42 -21.53
N ILE A 190 -22.55 10.20 -22.76
CA ILE A 190 -21.34 10.85 -23.29
C ILE A 190 -21.46 12.39 -23.28
N ASN A 191 -22.68 12.93 -23.36
CA ASN A 191 -22.92 14.37 -23.28
C ASN A 191 -22.54 14.96 -21.92
N ASN A 192 -22.61 14.18 -20.83
CA ASN A 192 -22.16 14.61 -19.51
C ASN A 192 -20.65 14.85 -19.49
N ILE A 193 -19.88 13.98 -20.15
CA ILE A 193 -18.42 14.15 -20.29
C ILE A 193 -18.12 15.37 -21.16
N LYS A 194 -18.83 15.54 -22.29
CA LYS A 194 -18.70 16.73 -23.14
C LYS A 194 -19.06 18.02 -22.38
N ARG A 195 -20.08 17.97 -21.52
CA ARG A 195 -20.48 19.10 -20.68
C ARG A 195 -19.39 19.46 -19.67
N LEU A 196 -18.74 18.48 -19.05
CA LEU A 196 -17.59 18.70 -18.18
C LEU A 196 -16.42 19.39 -18.92
N ILE A 197 -16.14 18.98 -20.16
CA ILE A 197 -15.14 19.66 -21.00
C ILE A 197 -15.53 21.13 -21.25
N GLN A 198 -16.81 21.40 -21.55
CA GLN A 198 -17.30 22.78 -21.73
C GLN A 198 -17.19 23.62 -20.45
N ILE A 199 -17.47 23.03 -19.28
CA ILE A 199 -17.29 23.68 -17.98
C ILE A 199 -15.81 24.04 -17.75
N ALA A 200 -14.89 23.17 -18.13
CA ALA A 200 -13.44 23.41 -18.08
C ALA A 200 -12.87 24.11 -19.34
N SER A 201 -13.62 25.07 -19.88
CA SER A 201 -13.18 25.91 -21.01
C SER A 201 -11.87 26.66 -20.72
N SER A 202 -11.26 27.24 -21.76
CA SER A 202 -10.04 28.04 -21.62
C SER A 202 -10.21 29.31 -20.79
N THR A 203 -11.45 29.78 -20.60
CA THR A 203 -11.77 30.98 -19.79
C THR A 203 -12.05 30.66 -18.33
N SER A 204 -12.29 29.39 -18.00
CA SER A 204 -12.60 28.95 -16.64
C SER A 204 -11.37 28.99 -15.74
N SER A 205 -11.58 29.11 -14.42
CA SER A 205 -10.49 29.10 -13.44
C SER A 205 -9.60 27.85 -13.55
N PHE A 206 -8.32 27.96 -13.19
CA PHE A 206 -7.41 26.81 -13.19
C PHE A 206 -7.87 25.71 -12.24
N SER A 207 -8.47 26.07 -11.11
CA SER A 207 -9.07 25.13 -10.16
C SER A 207 -10.21 24.35 -10.80
N CYS A 208 -11.13 25.04 -11.48
CA CYS A 208 -12.24 24.40 -12.20
C CYS A 208 -11.73 23.39 -13.25
N GLN A 209 -10.74 23.79 -14.07
CA GLN A 209 -10.12 22.91 -15.05
C GLN A 209 -9.46 21.68 -14.38
N ALA A 210 -8.75 21.88 -13.28
CA ALA A 210 -8.16 20.78 -12.51
C ALA A 210 -9.20 19.85 -11.90
N TYR A 211 -10.34 20.37 -11.40
CA TYR A 211 -11.41 19.55 -10.85
C TYR A 211 -12.02 18.63 -11.90
N VAL A 212 -12.32 19.15 -13.08
CA VAL A 212 -12.84 18.34 -14.20
C VAL A 212 -11.88 17.23 -14.59
N VAL A 213 -10.59 17.54 -14.75
CA VAL A 213 -9.59 16.52 -15.11
C VAL A 213 -9.49 15.43 -14.05
N ASN A 214 -9.52 15.81 -12.76
CA ASN A 214 -9.48 14.83 -11.67
C ASN A 214 -10.77 14.00 -11.56
N ILE A 215 -11.91 14.49 -12.07
CA ILE A 215 -13.13 13.68 -12.23
C ILE A 215 -12.93 12.61 -13.32
N PHE A 216 -12.22 12.91 -14.41
CA PHE A 216 -12.01 11.94 -15.49
C PHE A 216 -11.10 10.76 -15.13
N VAL A 217 -10.20 10.90 -14.15
CA VAL A 217 -9.30 9.81 -13.73
C VAL A 217 -10.06 8.55 -13.24
N PRO A 218 -11.00 8.62 -12.27
CA PRO A 218 -11.79 7.47 -11.86
C PRO A 218 -12.75 6.98 -12.95
N LEU A 219 -13.02 7.78 -14.00
CA LEU A 219 -13.81 7.38 -15.15
C LEU A 219 -13.02 6.51 -16.18
N CYS A 220 -11.89 5.94 -15.78
CA CYS A 220 -11.01 5.14 -16.65
C CYS A 220 -10.83 3.68 -16.21
N HIS A 221 -11.69 3.14 -15.33
CA HIS A 221 -11.49 1.80 -14.74
C HIS A 221 -11.63 0.64 -15.74
N THR A 222 -12.40 0.81 -16.80
CA THR A 222 -12.63 -0.24 -17.81
C THR A 222 -12.26 0.21 -19.21
N SER A 223 -11.96 -0.75 -20.10
CA SER A 223 -11.65 -0.45 -21.50
C SER A 223 -12.78 0.29 -22.22
N HIS A 224 -14.05 0.00 -21.88
CA HIS A 224 -15.21 0.69 -22.44
C HIS A 224 -15.27 2.15 -21.98
N GLN A 225 -15.12 2.40 -20.68
CA GLN A 225 -15.13 3.76 -20.12
C GLN A 225 -13.99 4.64 -20.71
N GLN A 226 -12.78 4.10 -20.83
CA GLN A 226 -11.65 4.80 -21.46
C GLN A 226 -11.95 5.18 -22.93
N LYS A 227 -12.63 4.30 -23.68
CA LYS A 227 -13.08 4.59 -25.06
C LYS A 227 -14.17 5.67 -25.09
N ASN A 228 -15.10 5.67 -24.15
CA ASN A 228 -16.15 6.70 -24.07
C ASN A 228 -15.55 8.10 -23.82
N LEU A 229 -14.53 8.20 -22.96
CA LEU A 229 -13.79 9.46 -22.78
C LEU A 229 -13.08 9.88 -24.08
N CYS A 230 -12.48 8.93 -24.79
CA CYS A 230 -11.84 9.19 -26.07
C CYS A 230 -12.85 9.72 -27.11
N GLN A 231 -14.05 9.14 -27.20
CA GLN A 231 -15.13 9.59 -28.09
C GLN A 231 -15.72 10.95 -27.70
N ALA A 232 -15.53 11.37 -26.45
CA ALA A 232 -15.95 12.68 -25.95
C ALA A 232 -14.91 13.78 -26.18
N ASP A 233 -13.84 13.53 -26.94
CA ASP A 233 -12.75 14.46 -27.23
C ASP A 233 -11.94 14.89 -25.99
N VAL A 234 -11.82 14.00 -24.99
CA VAL A 234 -10.99 14.25 -23.80
C VAL A 234 -9.50 14.35 -24.17
N ILE A 235 -8.99 13.58 -25.14
CA ILE A 235 -7.56 13.60 -25.50
C ILE A 235 -7.11 14.99 -26.02
N PRO A 236 -7.78 15.61 -27.02
CA PRO A 236 -7.47 16.98 -27.42
C PRO A 236 -7.57 18.00 -26.27
N PHE A 237 -8.57 17.84 -25.40
CA PHE A 237 -8.73 18.66 -24.20
C PHE A 237 -7.53 18.54 -23.25
N LEU A 238 -7.06 17.32 -22.97
CA LEU A 238 -5.87 17.08 -22.14
C LEU A 238 -4.61 17.63 -22.80
N ALA A 239 -4.46 17.52 -24.12
CA ALA A 239 -3.29 18.03 -24.84
C ALA A 239 -3.09 19.54 -24.61
N ARG A 240 -4.16 20.33 -24.67
CA ARG A 240 -4.15 21.77 -24.34
C ARG A 240 -3.65 22.03 -22.91
N LEU A 241 -4.09 21.22 -21.95
CA LEU A 241 -3.70 21.39 -20.54
C LEU A 241 -2.25 20.98 -20.29
N MET A 242 -1.78 19.91 -20.94
CA MET A 242 -0.38 19.47 -20.87
C MET A 242 0.58 20.52 -21.43
N THR A 243 0.16 21.31 -22.43
CA THR A 243 0.97 22.40 -22.98
C THR A 243 0.92 23.70 -22.18
N SER A 244 0.11 23.78 -21.13
CA SER A 244 0.09 24.95 -20.23
C SER A 244 1.37 25.01 -19.38
N GLU A 245 1.83 26.20 -19.01
CA GLU A 245 3.00 26.33 -18.13
C GLU A 245 2.69 26.02 -16.65
N ASN A 246 1.42 25.78 -16.32
CA ASN A 246 0.96 25.59 -14.95
C ASN A 246 0.98 24.10 -14.55
N THR A 247 1.87 23.75 -13.63
CA THR A 247 2.03 22.38 -13.11
C THR A 247 0.77 21.82 -12.45
N THR A 248 -0.08 22.69 -11.87
CA THR A 248 -1.35 22.29 -11.26
C THR A 248 -2.38 21.76 -12.27
N LEU A 249 -2.21 22.10 -13.56
CA LEU A 249 -3.01 21.57 -14.66
C LEU A 249 -2.30 20.42 -15.37
N GLN A 250 -0.98 20.55 -15.59
CA GLN A 250 -0.20 19.54 -16.30
C GLN A 250 -0.23 18.18 -15.60
N VAL A 251 -0.03 18.15 -14.28
CA VAL A 251 0.06 16.89 -13.54
C VAL A 251 -1.27 16.11 -13.59
N PRO A 252 -2.44 16.70 -13.26
CA PRO A 252 -3.73 16.01 -13.45
C PRO A 252 -3.96 15.58 -14.90
N ALA A 253 -3.61 16.42 -15.88
CA ALA A 253 -3.83 16.10 -17.29
C ALA A 253 -3.03 14.87 -17.74
N LEU A 254 -1.76 14.80 -17.33
CA LEU A 254 -0.90 13.64 -17.57
C LEU A 254 -1.40 12.39 -16.82
N LYS A 255 -1.83 12.52 -15.57
CA LYS A 255 -2.42 11.40 -14.80
C LYS A 255 -3.68 10.86 -15.47
N CYS A 256 -4.55 11.74 -15.98
CA CYS A 256 -5.74 11.34 -16.74
C CYS A 256 -5.37 10.67 -18.06
N LEU A 257 -4.41 11.21 -18.81
CA LEU A 257 -3.95 10.59 -20.07
C LEU A 257 -3.35 9.19 -19.82
N ALA A 258 -2.56 9.04 -18.76
CA ALA A 258 -2.05 7.74 -18.32
C ALA A 258 -3.21 6.78 -17.98
N ALA A 259 -4.18 7.22 -17.18
CA ALA A 259 -5.35 6.40 -16.82
C ALA A 259 -6.14 5.93 -18.06
N MET A 260 -6.30 6.79 -19.06
CA MET A 260 -6.94 6.43 -20.34
C MET A 260 -6.13 5.40 -21.15
N CYS A 261 -4.80 5.44 -21.09
CA CYS A 261 -3.92 4.53 -21.83
C CYS A 261 -3.69 3.18 -21.13
N PHE A 262 -3.95 3.08 -19.83
CA PHE A 262 -3.60 1.91 -19.03
C PHE A 262 -4.29 0.65 -19.57
N THR A 263 -3.49 -0.33 -20.03
CA THR A 263 -3.93 -1.61 -20.60
C THR A 263 -4.89 -1.51 -21.80
N ASN A 264 -4.98 -0.36 -22.48
CA ASN A 264 -5.91 -0.14 -23.58
C ASN A 264 -5.24 0.31 -24.88
N LYS A 265 -4.88 -0.67 -25.70
CA LYS A 265 -4.21 -0.45 -26.99
C LYS A 265 -4.98 0.46 -27.94
N SER A 266 -6.32 0.40 -27.94
CA SER A 266 -7.13 1.21 -28.86
C SER A 266 -7.04 2.71 -28.54
N VAL A 267 -7.16 3.08 -27.27
CA VAL A 267 -7.01 4.48 -26.84
C VAL A 267 -5.54 4.91 -26.99
N SER A 268 -4.59 4.05 -26.63
CA SER A 268 -3.16 4.33 -26.82
C SER A 268 -2.77 4.59 -28.29
N ASN A 269 -3.36 3.86 -29.25
CA ASN A 269 -3.14 4.12 -30.67
C ASN A 269 -3.69 5.49 -31.09
N ILE A 270 -4.85 5.90 -30.56
CA ILE A 270 -5.43 7.22 -30.83
C ILE A 270 -4.51 8.32 -30.26
N VAL A 271 -4.04 8.16 -29.02
CA VAL A 271 -3.07 9.08 -28.40
C VAL A 271 -1.79 9.18 -29.24
N HIS A 272 -1.27 8.05 -29.73
CA HIS A 272 -0.10 8.01 -30.61
C HIS A 272 -0.31 8.82 -31.90
N SER A 273 -1.50 8.75 -32.51
CA SER A 273 -1.83 9.47 -33.74
C SER A 273 -2.34 10.91 -33.54
N THR A 274 -2.52 11.36 -32.30
CA THR A 274 -3.10 12.68 -32.02
C THR A 274 -2.04 13.78 -32.04
N TYR A 275 -2.41 14.92 -32.63
CA TYR A 275 -1.59 16.13 -32.69
C TYR A 275 -2.29 17.29 -31.98
N HIS A 276 -1.49 18.17 -31.38
CA HIS A 276 -1.94 19.43 -30.78
C HIS A 276 -0.94 20.53 -31.14
N ALA A 277 -1.43 21.63 -31.73
CA ALA A 277 -0.59 22.74 -32.21
C ALA A 277 0.62 22.25 -33.05
N GLU A 278 0.33 21.41 -34.06
CA GLU A 278 1.32 20.82 -34.99
C GLU A 278 2.36 19.87 -34.36
N ARG A 279 2.27 19.58 -33.06
CA ARG A 279 3.13 18.62 -32.37
C ARG A 279 2.38 17.35 -32.03
N SER A 280 3.02 16.20 -32.18
CA SER A 280 2.42 14.94 -31.71
C SER A 280 2.35 14.93 -30.19
N ILE A 281 1.37 14.23 -29.61
CA ILE A 281 1.31 14.05 -28.14
C ILE A 281 2.61 13.42 -27.63
N LEU A 282 3.22 12.53 -28.39
CA LEU A 282 4.48 11.87 -28.01
C LEU A 282 5.65 12.85 -27.88
N ASP A 283 5.72 13.85 -28.77
CA ASP A 283 6.74 14.91 -28.68
C ASP A 283 6.49 15.84 -27.50
N ILE A 284 5.23 16.14 -27.20
CA ILE A 284 4.83 16.91 -26.02
C ILE A 284 5.26 16.16 -24.75
N LEU A 285 4.92 14.86 -24.63
CA LEU A 285 5.34 14.02 -23.50
C LEU A 285 6.87 13.97 -23.37
N THR A 286 7.58 13.83 -24.49
CA THR A 286 9.05 13.78 -24.50
C THR A 286 9.67 15.09 -24.03
N LEU A 287 9.10 16.24 -24.40
CA LEU A 287 9.53 17.55 -23.93
C LEU A 287 9.33 17.70 -22.41
N LEU A 288 8.23 17.16 -21.89
CA LEU A 288 7.90 17.20 -20.46
C LEU A 288 8.81 16.34 -19.59
N LEU A 289 9.61 15.43 -20.18
CA LEU A 289 10.67 14.67 -19.50
C LEU A 289 11.97 15.47 -19.27
N SER A 290 12.07 16.70 -19.78
CA SER A 290 13.26 17.53 -19.58
C SER A 290 13.56 17.75 -18.08
N ARG A 291 14.85 17.73 -17.72
CA ARG A 291 15.31 17.93 -16.33
C ARG A 291 14.93 19.30 -15.75
N THR A 292 14.63 20.27 -16.61
CA THR A 292 14.19 21.62 -16.22
C THR A 292 12.72 21.69 -15.79
N ARG A 293 11.94 20.62 -16.03
CA ARG A 293 10.52 20.57 -15.66
C ARG A 293 10.36 20.14 -14.21
N ASP A 294 9.18 20.40 -13.67
CA ASP A 294 8.79 19.89 -12.35
C ASP A 294 8.86 18.36 -12.28
N VAL A 295 9.28 17.82 -11.13
CA VAL A 295 9.50 16.39 -10.92
C VAL A 295 8.21 15.57 -11.11
N GLN A 296 7.08 16.10 -10.64
CA GLN A 296 5.79 15.41 -10.76
C GLN A 296 5.28 15.39 -12.21
N VAL A 297 5.62 16.44 -12.99
CA VAL A 297 5.37 16.48 -14.43
C VAL A 297 6.23 15.42 -15.15
N GLN A 298 7.52 15.33 -14.83
CA GLN A 298 8.41 14.32 -15.40
C GLN A 298 7.93 12.89 -15.10
N LEU A 299 7.52 12.60 -13.85
CA LEU A 299 6.97 11.30 -13.45
C LEU A 299 5.69 10.97 -14.22
N SER A 300 4.75 11.91 -14.28
CA SER A 300 3.44 11.68 -14.92
C SER A 300 3.58 11.50 -16.43
N ALA A 301 4.48 12.25 -17.08
CA ALA A 301 4.81 12.07 -18.49
C ALA A 301 5.52 10.72 -18.76
N SER A 302 6.45 10.33 -17.88
CA SER A 302 7.11 9.01 -17.95
C SER A 302 6.10 7.88 -17.86
N ARG A 303 5.09 8.01 -16.99
CA ARG A 303 4.01 7.03 -16.83
C ARG A 303 3.14 6.93 -18.08
N CYS A 304 2.84 8.04 -18.75
CA CYS A 304 2.12 8.03 -20.03
C CYS A 304 2.88 7.21 -21.09
N LEU A 305 4.16 7.52 -21.31
CA LEU A 305 4.99 6.81 -22.29
C LEU A 305 5.16 5.33 -21.93
N THR A 306 5.32 5.03 -20.64
CA THR A 306 5.35 3.65 -20.13
C THR A 306 4.07 2.90 -20.49
N TYR A 307 2.90 3.50 -20.29
CA TYR A 307 1.62 2.84 -20.57
C TYR A 307 1.35 2.69 -22.07
N LEU A 308 1.75 3.65 -22.88
CA LEU A 308 1.72 3.55 -24.35
C LEU A 308 2.61 2.42 -24.87
N HIS A 309 3.79 2.21 -24.25
CA HIS A 309 4.62 1.06 -24.54
C HIS A 309 3.97 -0.26 -24.10
N ARG A 310 3.50 -0.33 -22.85
CA ARG A 310 2.94 -1.56 -22.27
C ARG A 310 1.61 -1.98 -22.87
N SER A 311 0.86 -1.07 -23.48
CA SER A 311 -0.33 -1.38 -24.28
C SER A 311 0.00 -1.83 -25.71
N GLY A 312 1.27 -1.74 -26.12
CA GLY A 312 1.76 -2.16 -27.44
C GLY A 312 1.56 -1.12 -28.54
N SER A 313 1.38 0.17 -28.20
CA SER A 313 1.34 1.29 -29.15
C SER A 313 2.71 1.91 -29.41
N LEU A 314 3.68 1.70 -28.52
CA LEU A 314 5.09 2.05 -28.73
C LEU A 314 5.99 0.81 -28.58
N PRO A 315 6.91 0.56 -29.51
CA PRO A 315 7.88 -0.52 -29.38
C PRO A 315 8.89 -0.23 -28.25
N ALA A 316 9.54 -1.27 -27.72
CA ALA A 316 10.51 -1.13 -26.64
C ALA A 316 11.76 -0.36 -27.09
N GLU A 317 12.13 -0.49 -28.35
CA GLU A 317 13.30 0.10 -29.00
C GLU A 317 13.10 1.58 -29.35
N ASP A 318 11.89 2.11 -29.15
CA ASP A 318 11.60 3.52 -29.43
C ASP A 318 12.54 4.42 -28.62
N TYR A 319 13.16 5.40 -29.28
CA TYR A 319 14.14 6.29 -28.65
C TYR A 319 13.57 7.04 -27.43
N ARG A 320 12.25 7.30 -27.41
CA ARG A 320 11.53 7.95 -26.29
C ARG A 320 11.45 7.04 -25.08
N ILE A 321 11.44 5.73 -25.28
CA ILE A 321 11.48 4.75 -24.21
C ILE A 321 12.92 4.58 -23.72
N VAL A 322 13.82 4.18 -24.62
CA VAL A 322 15.21 3.81 -24.33
C VAL A 322 16.03 4.98 -23.80
N TYR A 323 15.96 6.15 -24.44
CA TYR A 323 16.88 7.26 -24.17
C TYR A 323 16.25 8.44 -23.42
N LYS A 324 14.93 8.42 -23.18
CA LYS A 324 14.23 9.50 -22.45
C LYS A 324 13.53 8.96 -21.20
N THR A 325 12.58 8.05 -21.36
CA THR A 325 11.72 7.56 -20.26
C THR A 325 12.50 6.74 -19.23
N LEU A 326 13.21 5.70 -19.67
CA LEU A 326 13.96 4.82 -18.77
C LEU A 326 15.05 5.59 -17.99
N PRO A 327 15.92 6.41 -18.63
CA PRO A 327 16.93 7.18 -17.89
C PRO A 327 16.32 8.22 -16.95
N CYS A 328 15.16 8.79 -17.31
CA CYS A 328 14.43 9.71 -16.44
C CYS A 328 13.96 9.00 -15.17
N LEU A 329 13.25 7.88 -15.31
CA LEU A 329 12.76 7.09 -14.17
C LEU A 329 13.92 6.57 -13.30
N ALA A 330 14.98 6.03 -13.91
CA ALA A 330 16.13 5.54 -13.17
C ALA A 330 16.82 6.65 -12.35
N ARG A 331 16.90 7.87 -12.89
CA ARG A 331 17.40 9.03 -12.15
C ARG A 331 16.47 9.42 -11.00
N LEU A 332 15.16 9.40 -11.20
CA LEU A 332 14.18 9.78 -10.17
C LEU A 332 14.12 8.78 -8.99
N CYS A 333 14.75 7.60 -9.12
CA CYS A 333 14.95 6.67 -8.01
C CYS A 333 16.12 7.05 -7.07
N SER A 334 16.99 8.00 -7.46
CA SER A 334 18.17 8.39 -6.69
C SER A 334 17.82 8.99 -5.33
N ASP A 335 18.78 8.98 -4.41
CA ASP A 335 18.61 9.50 -3.04
C ASP A 335 18.45 11.03 -2.99
N GLU A 336 18.55 11.73 -4.12
CA GLU A 336 18.35 13.18 -4.25
C GLU A 336 16.86 13.59 -4.16
N PHE A 337 15.96 12.64 -4.38
CA PHE A 337 14.52 12.88 -4.40
C PHE A 337 13.83 12.37 -3.13
N ASP A 338 12.64 12.89 -2.86
CA ASP A 338 11.82 12.44 -1.74
C ASP A 338 11.35 10.98 -1.90
N GLU A 339 11.01 10.33 -0.79
CA GLU A 339 10.67 8.91 -0.77
C GLU A 339 9.46 8.57 -1.68
N ASP A 340 8.46 9.43 -1.77
CA ASP A 340 7.24 9.19 -2.56
C ASP A 340 7.52 9.26 -4.07
N THR A 341 8.30 10.26 -4.49
CA THR A 341 8.82 10.37 -5.85
C THR A 341 9.63 9.13 -6.22
N ARG A 342 10.55 8.70 -5.36
CA ARG A 342 11.41 7.53 -5.60
C ARG A 342 10.60 6.24 -5.71
N ALA A 343 9.61 6.06 -4.83
CA ALA A 343 8.69 4.92 -4.83
C ALA A 343 7.90 4.86 -6.14
N THR A 344 7.31 5.98 -6.56
CA THR A 344 6.51 6.09 -7.78
C THR A 344 7.37 5.89 -9.04
N ALA A 345 8.59 6.43 -9.06
CA ALA A 345 9.55 6.22 -10.13
C ALA A 345 9.92 4.74 -10.27
N ALA A 346 10.24 4.09 -9.15
CA ALA A 346 10.61 2.67 -9.12
C ALA A 346 9.45 1.77 -9.57
N GLU A 347 8.22 2.05 -9.13
CA GLU A 347 7.04 1.31 -9.59
C GLU A 347 6.79 1.49 -11.09
N THR A 348 6.91 2.72 -11.60
CA THR A 348 6.71 3.00 -13.02
C THR A 348 7.79 2.34 -13.88
N LEU A 349 9.04 2.37 -13.42
CA LEU A 349 10.17 1.69 -14.09
C LEU A 349 10.02 0.17 -14.07
N ALA A 350 9.56 -0.38 -12.94
CA ALA A 350 9.26 -1.80 -12.83
C ALA A 350 8.26 -2.23 -13.90
N TYR A 351 7.17 -1.47 -14.06
CA TYR A 351 6.15 -1.77 -15.06
C TYR A 351 6.67 -1.58 -16.50
N LEU A 352 7.53 -0.58 -16.74
CA LEU A 352 8.15 -0.35 -18.04
C LEU A 352 9.00 -1.54 -18.51
N ALA A 353 9.87 -2.06 -17.63
CA ALA A 353 10.83 -3.10 -17.97
C ALA A 353 10.28 -4.54 -17.82
N GLU A 354 9.07 -4.73 -17.28
CA GLU A 354 8.58 -6.05 -16.84
C GLU A 354 8.62 -7.14 -17.93
N ILE A 355 8.38 -6.77 -19.19
CA ILE A 355 8.26 -7.72 -20.31
C ILE A 355 9.41 -7.69 -21.31
N ASP A 356 10.42 -6.84 -21.09
CA ASP A 356 11.48 -6.60 -22.07
C ASP A 356 12.87 -6.76 -21.43
N SER A 357 13.61 -7.78 -21.88
CA SER A 357 14.93 -8.10 -21.33
C SER A 357 15.97 -7.02 -21.62
N GLU A 358 15.87 -6.31 -22.74
CA GLU A 358 16.82 -5.24 -23.07
C GLU A 358 16.57 -4.00 -22.22
N LEU A 359 15.31 -3.62 -21.99
CA LEU A 359 14.97 -2.56 -21.03
C LEU A 359 15.40 -2.92 -19.61
N GLN A 360 15.28 -4.18 -19.18
CA GLN A 360 15.82 -4.64 -17.89
C GLN A 360 17.33 -4.42 -17.80
N ARG A 361 18.07 -4.87 -18.84
CA ARG A 361 19.52 -4.71 -18.92
C ARG A 361 19.96 -3.25 -18.89
N LEU A 362 19.31 -2.40 -19.70
CA LEU A 362 19.58 -0.97 -19.75
C LEU A 362 19.26 -0.28 -18.42
N ALA A 363 18.17 -0.63 -17.76
CA ALA A 363 17.81 -0.09 -16.45
C ALA A 363 18.85 -0.46 -15.38
N ALA A 364 19.31 -1.71 -15.33
CA ALA A 364 20.26 -2.21 -14.33
C ALA A 364 21.66 -1.55 -14.39
N ILE A 365 22.03 -0.95 -15.52
CA ILE A 365 23.28 -0.18 -15.66
C ILE A 365 23.08 1.34 -15.59
N SER A 366 21.83 1.82 -15.55
CA SER A 366 21.51 3.26 -15.58
C SER A 366 21.61 3.91 -14.20
N ASN A 367 22.28 5.07 -14.11
CA ASN A 367 22.28 5.97 -12.94
C ASN A 367 22.46 5.30 -11.56
N HIS A 368 23.28 4.24 -11.47
CA HIS A 368 23.43 3.47 -10.23
C HIS A 368 22.11 2.96 -9.62
N LEU A 369 21.09 2.70 -10.46
CA LEU A 369 19.73 2.35 -10.05
C LEU A 369 19.68 1.25 -8.99
N ILE A 370 20.44 0.16 -9.16
CA ILE A 370 20.48 -0.96 -8.21
C ILE A 370 20.87 -0.49 -6.80
N ALA A 371 21.82 0.45 -6.70
CA ALA A 371 22.22 1.02 -5.42
C ALA A 371 21.09 1.87 -4.81
N SER A 372 20.48 2.73 -5.62
CA SER A 372 19.38 3.60 -5.18
C SER A 372 18.13 2.83 -4.75
N LEU A 373 17.83 1.71 -5.42
CA LEU A 373 16.74 0.82 -5.04
C LEU A 373 17.01 0.09 -3.72
N ALA A 374 18.25 -0.33 -3.47
CA ALA A 374 18.60 -0.94 -2.19
C ALA A 374 18.46 0.06 -1.03
N ASN A 375 18.86 1.31 -1.24
CA ASN A 375 18.61 2.37 -0.25
C ASN A 375 17.11 2.60 -0.03
N LEU A 376 16.29 2.52 -1.09
CA LEU A 376 14.84 2.67 -1.00
C LEU A 376 14.15 1.52 -0.23
N VAL A 377 14.72 0.31 -0.27
CA VAL A 377 14.25 -0.83 0.55
C VAL A 377 14.46 -0.59 2.04
N ARG A 378 15.44 0.23 2.43
CA ARG A 378 15.74 0.56 3.83
C ARG A 378 14.85 1.65 4.39
N CYS A 379 14.05 2.31 3.56
CA CYS A 379 13.15 3.37 4.00
C CYS A 379 12.02 2.82 4.90
N PRO A 380 11.59 3.58 5.92
CA PRO A 380 10.51 3.18 6.82
C PRO A 380 9.15 3.12 6.12
N SER A 381 8.97 3.87 5.02
CA SER A 381 7.75 3.87 4.23
C SER A 381 7.50 2.53 3.52
N VAL A 382 6.32 1.94 3.75
CA VAL A 382 5.87 0.70 3.09
C VAL A 382 5.79 0.86 1.57
N LEU A 383 5.32 2.02 1.09
CA LEU A 383 5.19 2.30 -0.34
C LEU A 383 6.55 2.33 -1.03
N SER A 384 7.56 2.92 -0.38
CA SER A 384 8.94 2.96 -0.86
C SER A 384 9.52 1.56 -1.01
N ARG A 385 9.37 0.71 0.02
CA ARG A 385 9.80 -0.69 -0.03
C ARG A 385 9.09 -1.46 -1.13
N GLN A 386 7.77 -1.30 -1.26
CA GLN A 386 6.99 -1.95 -2.31
C GLN A 386 7.44 -1.55 -3.72
N GLY A 387 7.64 -0.25 -3.97
CA GLY A 387 8.14 0.25 -5.25
C GLY A 387 9.51 -0.33 -5.59
N ALA A 388 10.42 -0.34 -4.62
CA ALA A 388 11.76 -0.91 -4.78
C ALA A 388 11.72 -2.42 -5.07
N PHE A 389 10.94 -3.20 -4.31
CA PHE A 389 10.82 -4.65 -4.53
C PHE A 389 10.20 -4.99 -5.88
N ARG A 390 9.17 -4.25 -6.31
CA ARG A 390 8.59 -4.44 -7.65
C ARG A 390 9.63 -4.18 -8.74
N CYS A 391 10.44 -3.15 -8.58
CA CYS A 391 11.51 -2.84 -9.53
C CYS A 391 12.58 -3.94 -9.54
N PHE A 392 13.06 -4.39 -8.39
CA PHE A 392 14.00 -5.51 -8.32
C PHE A 392 13.44 -6.79 -8.96
N ALA A 393 12.18 -7.13 -8.68
CA ALA A 393 11.53 -8.30 -9.26
C ALA A 393 11.44 -8.20 -10.80
N SER A 394 11.14 -7.01 -11.33
CA SER A 394 11.11 -6.75 -12.77
C SER A 394 12.50 -6.89 -13.40
N LEU A 395 13.52 -6.26 -12.82
CA LEU A 395 14.91 -6.33 -13.33
C LEU A 395 15.50 -7.74 -13.25
N ALA A 396 15.13 -8.51 -12.23
CA ALA A 396 15.59 -9.88 -12.00
C ALA A 396 14.85 -10.92 -12.87
N ALA A 397 13.76 -10.56 -13.53
CA ALA A 397 12.86 -11.52 -14.16
C ALA A 397 13.58 -12.40 -15.21
N ASN A 398 14.26 -11.78 -16.17
CA ASN A 398 14.82 -12.52 -17.32
C ASN A 398 16.35 -12.61 -17.29
N ASP A 399 17.07 -11.55 -16.87
CA ASP A 399 18.54 -11.47 -16.98
C ASP A 399 19.28 -12.09 -15.77
N GLU A 400 20.20 -13.01 -16.04
CA GLU A 400 20.95 -13.74 -15.02
C GLU A 400 22.05 -12.92 -14.34
N GLU A 401 22.73 -12.06 -15.10
CA GLU A 401 23.79 -11.23 -14.55
C GLU A 401 23.21 -10.13 -13.67
N ILE A 402 22.03 -9.61 -14.03
CA ILE A 402 21.27 -8.69 -13.16
C ILE A 402 20.84 -9.39 -11.87
N ARG A 403 20.32 -10.62 -11.96
CA ARG A 403 20.00 -11.42 -10.76
C ARG A 403 21.21 -11.63 -9.86
N LYS A 404 22.35 -12.06 -10.41
CA LYS A 404 23.60 -12.25 -9.65
C LYS A 404 23.99 -10.97 -8.94
N ARG A 405 24.01 -9.83 -9.64
CA ARG A 405 24.32 -8.52 -9.05
C ARG A 405 23.39 -8.11 -7.91
N ILE A 406 22.08 -8.33 -8.06
CA ILE A 406 21.08 -8.04 -7.01
C ILE A 406 21.33 -8.95 -5.80
N ILE A 407 21.57 -10.25 -6.05
CA ILE A 407 21.78 -11.25 -5.01
C ILE A 407 23.08 -10.99 -4.24
N GLU A 408 24.17 -10.65 -4.92
CA GLU A 408 25.49 -10.36 -4.33
C GLU A 408 25.49 -9.11 -3.46
N MET A 409 24.49 -8.26 -3.58
CA MET A 409 24.37 -7.03 -2.80
C MET A 409 24.17 -7.35 -1.31
N ARG A 410 25.16 -6.94 -0.49
CA ARG A 410 25.17 -7.24 0.96
C ARG A 410 23.95 -6.65 1.65
N GLY A 411 23.27 -7.47 2.45
CA GLY A 411 22.10 -7.08 3.25
C GLY A 411 20.78 -6.99 2.47
N LEU A 412 20.79 -6.92 1.13
CA LEU A 412 19.56 -6.72 0.36
C LEU A 412 18.57 -7.89 0.51
N MET A 413 19.06 -9.12 0.47
CA MET A 413 18.21 -10.30 0.69
C MET A 413 17.65 -10.36 2.12
N GLU A 414 18.42 -9.95 3.13
CA GLU A 414 17.96 -9.88 4.52
C GLU A 414 16.88 -8.80 4.69
N GLU A 415 17.02 -7.67 4.00
CA GLU A 415 16.05 -6.57 3.99
C GLU A 415 14.79 -6.89 3.19
N VAL A 416 14.89 -7.60 2.05
CA VAL A 416 13.75 -8.18 1.33
C VAL A 416 12.96 -9.10 2.26
N LEU A 417 13.66 -9.96 3.01
CA LEU A 417 13.06 -10.87 3.97
C LEU A 417 12.48 -10.16 5.20
N SER A 418 13.06 -9.05 5.65
CA SER A 418 12.51 -8.21 6.71
C SER A 418 11.26 -7.47 6.26
N GLY A 419 11.27 -6.87 5.06
CA GLY A 419 10.11 -6.17 4.50
C GLY A 419 8.90 -7.09 4.27
N LEU A 420 9.14 -8.39 4.06
CA LEU A 420 8.08 -9.42 3.99
C LEU A 420 7.49 -9.78 5.36
N LYS A 421 8.16 -9.50 6.48
CA LYS A 421 7.65 -9.73 7.84
C LYS A 421 6.71 -8.63 8.35
N ASP A 422 6.79 -7.43 7.79
CA ASP A 422 6.02 -6.25 8.22
C ASP A 422 4.62 -6.14 7.58
N CYS A 423 4.22 -7.10 6.74
CA CYS A 423 2.90 -7.13 6.10
C CYS A 423 1.87 -7.86 6.98
N CYS A 424 0.60 -7.41 6.95
CA CYS A 424 -0.51 -8.09 7.65
C CYS A 424 -0.58 -9.60 7.28
N PRO A 425 -1.01 -10.49 8.19
CA PRO A 425 -0.97 -11.94 7.99
C PRO A 425 -1.68 -12.44 6.72
N GLU A 426 -2.82 -11.84 6.33
CA GLU A 426 -3.53 -12.24 5.10
C GLU A 426 -2.80 -11.77 3.82
N ALA A 427 -2.12 -10.62 3.87
CA ALA A 427 -1.31 -10.12 2.76
C ALA A 427 0.01 -10.89 2.63
N GLU A 428 0.59 -11.34 3.73
CA GLU A 428 1.79 -12.21 3.77
C GLU A 428 1.56 -13.50 2.98
N GLN A 429 0.40 -14.15 3.16
CA GLN A 429 0.04 -15.37 2.44
C GLN A 429 -0.15 -15.11 0.94
N HIS A 430 -0.93 -14.09 0.58
CA HIS A 430 -1.22 -13.79 -0.82
C HIS A 430 0.02 -13.32 -1.60
N VAL A 431 0.95 -12.63 -0.93
CA VAL A 431 2.25 -12.23 -1.51
C VAL A 431 3.18 -13.43 -1.63
N LYS A 432 3.26 -14.33 -0.65
CA LYS A 432 4.09 -15.56 -0.75
C LYS A 432 3.63 -16.48 -1.87
N THR A 433 2.32 -16.73 -1.98
CA THR A 433 1.75 -17.51 -3.10
C THR A 433 1.96 -16.80 -4.43
N LYS A 434 1.84 -15.46 -4.49
CA LYS A 434 2.18 -14.69 -5.71
C LYS A 434 3.66 -14.69 -6.04
N ILE A 435 4.56 -14.70 -5.06
CA ILE A 435 6.02 -14.81 -5.25
C ILE A 435 6.35 -16.18 -5.82
N ILE A 436 5.76 -17.25 -5.28
CA ILE A 436 5.90 -18.62 -5.82
C ILE A 436 5.34 -18.70 -7.25
N ASN A 437 4.18 -18.10 -7.50
CA ASN A 437 3.54 -18.09 -8.82
C ASN A 437 4.21 -17.13 -9.83
N LYS A 438 4.90 -16.06 -9.40
CA LYS A 438 5.60 -15.11 -10.28
C LYS A 438 7.08 -15.41 -10.47
N LEU A 439 7.81 -15.90 -9.46
CA LEU A 439 9.17 -16.43 -9.66
C LEU A 439 9.12 -17.74 -10.44
N GLY A 440 8.05 -18.51 -10.30
CA GLY A 440 7.92 -19.85 -10.88
C GLY A 440 8.78 -20.85 -10.10
N MET A 441 8.17 -21.92 -9.59
CA MET A 441 8.92 -23.00 -8.93
C MET A 441 10.00 -23.58 -9.86
N ASP A 442 9.73 -23.62 -11.17
CA ASP A 442 10.70 -23.98 -12.22
C ASP A 442 12.01 -23.18 -12.18
N ARG A 443 11.94 -21.90 -11.82
CA ARG A 443 13.12 -21.03 -11.74
C ARG A 443 13.89 -21.21 -10.44
N ILE A 444 13.19 -21.50 -9.34
CA ILE A 444 13.82 -21.90 -8.07
C ILE A 444 14.62 -23.19 -8.27
N PHE A 445 14.11 -24.16 -9.06
CA PHE A 445 14.87 -25.38 -9.40
C PHE A 445 16.13 -25.10 -10.20
N GLN A 446 16.05 -24.20 -11.19
CA GLN A 446 17.21 -23.85 -11.99
C GLN A 446 18.31 -23.18 -11.15
N LEU A 447 17.94 -22.37 -10.16
CA LEU A 447 18.89 -21.70 -9.25
C LEU A 447 19.50 -22.65 -8.21
N LEU A 448 18.81 -23.73 -7.86
CA LEU A 448 19.35 -24.77 -6.97
C LEU A 448 20.31 -25.74 -7.67
N GLY A 449 20.26 -25.82 -9.01
CA GLY A 449 21.24 -26.54 -9.83
C GLY A 449 22.36 -25.65 -10.36
N ASP A 450 22.56 -24.46 -9.79
CA ASP A 450 23.62 -23.52 -10.20
C ASP A 450 25.01 -24.04 -9.79
N ARG A 451 26.05 -23.60 -10.49
CA ARG A 451 27.45 -23.97 -10.16
C ARG A 451 28.01 -23.16 -9.00
N ASP A 452 27.42 -22.01 -8.66
CA ASP A 452 27.85 -21.17 -7.54
C ASP A 452 27.09 -21.54 -6.25
N GLU A 453 27.83 -22.07 -5.28
CA GLU A 453 27.32 -22.45 -3.96
C GLU A 453 26.65 -21.29 -3.21
N ARG A 454 27.01 -20.03 -3.50
CA ARG A 454 26.41 -18.84 -2.88
C ARG A 454 24.99 -18.60 -3.41
N VAL A 455 24.75 -18.91 -4.68
CA VAL A 455 23.41 -18.85 -5.30
C VAL A 455 22.53 -19.94 -4.71
N ILE A 456 23.06 -21.16 -4.59
CA ILE A 456 22.36 -22.28 -3.97
C ILE A 456 22.02 -21.95 -2.51
N MET A 457 22.99 -21.47 -1.72
CA MET A 457 22.81 -21.12 -0.30
C MET A 457 21.71 -20.08 -0.09
N LYS A 458 21.69 -19.02 -0.92
CA LYS A 458 20.67 -17.96 -0.83
C LYS A 458 19.30 -18.45 -1.29
N THR A 459 19.25 -19.32 -2.28
CA THR A 459 18.01 -19.94 -2.78
C THR A 459 17.42 -20.91 -1.74
N LEU A 460 18.26 -21.68 -1.06
CA LEU A 460 17.86 -22.51 0.09
C LEU A 460 17.38 -21.66 1.26
N GLY A 461 18.05 -20.54 1.55
CA GLY A 461 17.60 -19.59 2.57
C GLY A 461 16.19 -19.03 2.29
N LEU A 462 15.90 -18.73 1.02
CA LEU A 462 14.56 -18.33 0.57
C LEU A 462 13.54 -19.45 0.80
N LEU A 463 13.84 -20.67 0.34
CA LEU A 463 12.98 -21.85 0.50
C LEU A 463 12.69 -22.17 1.98
N ARG A 464 13.71 -22.13 2.83
CA ARG A 464 13.62 -22.31 4.28
C ARG A 464 12.68 -21.29 4.92
N ASN A 465 12.76 -20.03 4.50
CA ASN A 465 11.93 -18.97 5.04
C ASN A 465 10.48 -19.05 4.54
N LEU A 466 10.26 -19.47 3.29
CA LEU A 466 8.93 -19.78 2.78
C LEU A 466 8.30 -20.92 3.59
N LEU A 467 9.09 -21.93 3.94
CA LEU A 467 8.71 -23.12 4.71
C LEU A 467 9.05 -22.99 6.20
N SER A 468 8.78 -21.85 6.84
CA SER A 468 9.11 -21.62 8.26
C SER A 468 7.91 -21.58 9.22
N LYS A 469 6.72 -21.22 8.73
CA LYS A 469 5.48 -21.12 9.54
C LYS A 469 4.54 -22.28 9.23
N THR A 470 4.04 -22.94 10.27
CA THR A 470 3.21 -24.16 10.22
C THR A 470 1.99 -24.03 9.30
N LEU A 471 1.32 -22.87 9.30
CA LEU A 471 0.11 -22.63 8.49
C LEU A 471 0.40 -22.56 6.98
N HIS A 472 1.61 -22.16 6.59
CA HIS A 472 1.96 -21.96 5.18
C HIS A 472 2.61 -23.21 4.56
N ILE A 473 3.28 -24.02 5.40
CA ILE A 473 3.92 -25.26 4.97
C ILE A 473 2.89 -26.20 4.34
N GLU A 474 1.71 -26.36 4.94
CA GLU A 474 0.67 -27.24 4.37
C GLU A 474 0.18 -26.75 3.00
N THR A 475 -0.13 -25.46 2.86
CA THR A 475 -0.59 -24.91 1.56
C THR A 475 0.47 -25.10 0.48
N ILE A 476 1.73 -24.74 0.74
CA ILE A 476 2.81 -24.85 -0.25
C ILE A 476 3.07 -26.32 -0.61
N MET A 477 3.12 -27.22 0.38
CA MET A 477 3.39 -28.63 0.13
C MET A 477 2.20 -29.35 -0.52
N SER A 478 0.96 -28.91 -0.28
CA SER A 478 -0.22 -29.47 -0.94
C SER A 478 -0.22 -29.23 -2.45
N GLU A 479 0.30 -28.07 -2.90
CA GLU A 479 0.35 -27.68 -4.31
C GLU A 479 1.68 -28.02 -4.99
N HIS A 480 2.80 -28.03 -4.26
CA HIS A 480 4.15 -28.10 -4.84
C HIS A 480 5.10 -29.09 -4.14
N SER A 481 4.59 -30.11 -3.45
CA SER A 481 5.43 -31.07 -2.70
C SER A 481 6.46 -31.79 -3.58
N SER A 482 6.06 -32.26 -4.76
CA SER A 482 6.94 -33.04 -5.65
C SER A 482 8.16 -32.21 -6.08
N GLU A 483 7.91 -30.95 -6.33
CA GLU A 483 8.86 -29.96 -6.81
C GLU A 483 9.83 -29.58 -5.68
N VAL A 484 9.30 -29.21 -4.51
CA VAL A 484 10.11 -28.86 -3.32
C VAL A 484 11.01 -30.02 -2.90
N LEU A 485 10.48 -31.23 -2.82
CA LEU A 485 11.25 -32.40 -2.41
C LEU A 485 12.33 -32.78 -3.44
N ARG A 486 12.03 -32.65 -4.74
CA ARG A 486 13.01 -32.85 -5.81
C ARG A 486 14.17 -31.86 -5.73
N ALA A 487 13.90 -30.58 -5.45
CA ALA A 487 14.92 -29.55 -5.23
C ALA A 487 15.88 -29.94 -4.10
N VAL A 488 15.29 -30.30 -2.97
CA VAL A 488 16.06 -30.65 -1.78
C VAL A 488 16.87 -31.91 -2.03
N SER A 489 16.28 -32.92 -2.69
CA SER A 489 17.01 -34.14 -3.07
C SER A 489 18.22 -33.83 -3.95
N LEU A 490 18.08 -32.94 -4.95
CA LEU A 490 19.18 -32.55 -5.85
C LEU A 490 20.37 -31.98 -5.07
N VAL A 491 20.12 -31.05 -4.15
CA VAL A 491 21.16 -30.43 -3.32
C VAL A 491 21.82 -31.45 -2.38
N LEU A 492 21.06 -32.42 -1.87
CA LEU A 492 21.62 -33.47 -1.02
C LEU A 492 22.46 -34.49 -1.80
N ASP A 493 22.10 -34.74 -3.07
CA ASP A 493 22.81 -35.63 -4.00
C ASP A 493 24.13 -35.04 -4.48
N ASP A 494 24.15 -33.76 -4.85
CA ASP A 494 25.31 -33.10 -5.43
C ASP A 494 26.47 -32.92 -4.43
N PRO A 495 27.73 -32.82 -4.89
CA PRO A 495 28.91 -32.75 -4.03
C PRO A 495 29.12 -31.36 -3.42
N HIS A 496 28.10 -30.82 -2.77
CA HIS A 496 28.13 -29.54 -2.07
C HIS A 496 28.74 -29.65 -0.66
N PRO A 497 29.28 -28.53 -0.14
CA PRO A 497 29.83 -28.50 1.22
C PRO A 497 28.74 -28.76 2.28
N PRO A 498 29.13 -29.26 3.47
CA PRO A 498 28.20 -29.60 4.55
C PRO A 498 27.24 -28.46 4.92
N GLU A 499 27.68 -27.21 4.88
CA GLU A 499 26.85 -26.03 5.18
C GLU A 499 25.65 -25.88 4.24
N VAL A 500 25.81 -26.22 2.96
CA VAL A 500 24.74 -26.13 1.96
C VAL A 500 23.73 -27.25 2.18
N LYS A 501 24.23 -28.48 2.42
CA LYS A 501 23.39 -29.65 2.71
C LYS A 501 22.66 -29.51 4.04
N GLU A 502 23.26 -28.85 5.03
CA GLU A 502 22.61 -28.49 6.29
C GLU A 502 21.37 -27.62 6.06
N GLN A 503 21.43 -26.62 5.17
CA GLN A 503 20.23 -25.80 4.86
C GLN A 503 19.10 -26.64 4.25
N ALA A 504 19.44 -27.60 3.39
CA ALA A 504 18.49 -28.55 2.83
C ALA A 504 17.85 -29.45 3.91
N LEU A 505 18.64 -29.93 4.88
CA LEU A 505 18.13 -30.69 6.03
C LEU A 505 17.22 -29.85 6.94
N ILE A 506 17.51 -28.56 7.15
CA ILE A 506 16.63 -27.66 7.91
C ILE A 506 15.29 -27.46 7.21
N ILE A 507 15.28 -27.35 5.88
CA ILE A 507 14.03 -27.28 5.10
C ILE A 507 13.19 -28.54 5.31
N ILE A 508 13.80 -29.73 5.20
CA ILE A 508 13.11 -31.01 5.46
C ILE A 508 12.56 -31.00 6.88
N SER A 509 13.37 -30.59 7.86
CA SER A 509 12.97 -30.56 9.26
C SER A 509 11.75 -29.67 9.49
N ASN A 510 11.71 -28.47 8.89
CA ASN A 510 10.55 -27.60 8.97
C ASN A 510 9.31 -28.25 8.33
N ILE A 511 9.45 -28.90 7.16
CA ILE A 511 8.35 -29.63 6.51
C ILE A 511 7.82 -30.72 7.44
N THR A 512 8.70 -31.52 8.08
CA THR A 512 8.29 -32.62 8.96
C THR A 512 7.53 -32.18 10.21
N ALA A 513 7.88 -30.99 10.75
CA ALA A 513 7.19 -30.37 11.87
C ALA A 513 5.87 -29.68 11.45
N GLY A 514 5.86 -29.08 10.26
CA GLY A 514 4.77 -28.23 9.78
C GLY A 514 3.61 -28.98 9.11
N ALA A 515 3.91 -30.04 8.36
CA ALA A 515 2.92 -30.78 7.58
C ALA A 515 2.02 -31.62 8.50
N ARG A 516 0.72 -31.34 8.45
CA ARG A 516 -0.30 -31.96 9.30
C ARG A 516 -1.05 -33.06 8.57
N GLU A 517 -1.41 -32.84 7.30
CA GLU A 517 -2.31 -33.73 6.56
C GLU A 517 -1.60 -34.92 5.91
N LYS A 518 -0.42 -34.68 5.31
CA LYS A 518 0.39 -35.71 4.65
C LYS A 518 1.83 -35.71 5.11
N ASP A 519 2.41 -36.90 5.16
CA ASP A 519 3.83 -37.10 5.48
C ASP A 519 4.67 -37.07 4.21
N TYR A 520 4.76 -35.90 3.59
CA TYR A 520 5.44 -35.69 2.30
C TYR A 520 6.88 -36.25 2.29
N VAL A 521 7.61 -36.14 3.41
CA VAL A 521 9.00 -36.63 3.53
C VAL A 521 9.09 -38.16 3.61
N LEU A 522 8.18 -38.82 4.35
CA LEU A 522 8.19 -40.29 4.48
C LEU A 522 7.68 -41.00 3.21
N GLN A 523 6.98 -40.28 2.34
CA GLN A 523 6.54 -40.78 1.03
C GLN A 523 7.65 -40.75 -0.03
N ASP A 524 8.72 -39.96 0.19
CA ASP A 524 9.86 -39.87 -0.72
C ASP A 524 11.01 -40.77 -0.25
N GLU A 525 11.13 -41.95 -0.85
CA GLU A 525 12.17 -42.93 -0.51
C GLU A 525 13.60 -42.39 -0.67
N LYS A 526 13.84 -41.46 -1.61
CA LYS A 526 15.18 -40.92 -1.86
C LYS A 526 15.62 -40.05 -0.71
N ILE A 527 14.74 -39.17 -0.26
CA ILE A 527 15.01 -38.30 0.89
C ILE A 527 15.19 -39.12 2.16
N VAL A 528 14.33 -40.13 2.39
CA VAL A 528 14.46 -41.04 3.54
C VAL A 528 15.82 -41.72 3.57
N LYS A 529 16.28 -42.27 2.43
CA LYS A 529 17.62 -42.87 2.32
C LYS A 529 18.74 -41.86 2.61
N LYS A 530 18.63 -40.64 2.09
CA LYS A 530 19.63 -39.58 2.36
C LYS A 530 19.72 -39.18 3.82
N ILE A 531 18.59 -39.01 4.50
CA ILE A 531 18.60 -38.70 5.94
C ILE A 531 19.32 -39.83 6.69
N ARG A 532 19.05 -41.09 6.33
CA ARG A 532 19.74 -42.25 6.91
C ARG A 532 21.24 -42.24 6.64
N ASP A 533 21.67 -41.94 5.42
CA ASP A 533 23.09 -41.84 5.07
C ASP A 533 23.79 -40.73 5.87
N PHE A 534 23.11 -39.59 6.09
CA PHE A 534 23.67 -38.47 6.86
C PHE A 534 23.74 -38.72 8.37
N LEU A 535 22.91 -39.60 8.93
CA LEU A 535 23.05 -40.03 10.34
C LEU A 535 24.39 -40.71 10.61
N VAL A 536 24.99 -41.34 9.61
CA VAL A 536 26.27 -42.06 9.73
C VAL A 536 27.39 -41.41 8.91
N ALA A 537 27.18 -40.17 8.44
CA ALA A 537 28.19 -39.42 7.69
C ALA A 537 29.37 -39.01 8.58
N ASN A 538 30.53 -38.77 7.98
CA ASN A 538 31.75 -38.34 8.70
C ASN A 538 31.78 -36.82 9.00
N ASP A 539 30.62 -36.16 9.02
CA ASP A 539 30.49 -34.72 9.25
C ASP A 539 29.43 -34.43 10.31
N ASN A 540 29.83 -33.69 11.36
CA ASN A 540 28.97 -33.44 12.51
C ASN A 540 27.75 -32.56 12.18
N LYS A 541 27.85 -31.62 11.23
CA LYS A 541 26.71 -30.76 10.85
C LYS A 541 25.63 -31.58 10.14
N LEU A 542 26.04 -32.49 9.27
CA LEU A 542 25.11 -33.40 8.58
C LEU A 542 24.45 -34.37 9.56
N GLN A 543 25.21 -34.93 10.50
CA GLN A 543 24.67 -35.78 11.56
C GLN A 543 23.64 -35.02 12.42
N MET A 544 23.98 -33.82 12.89
CA MET A 544 23.07 -32.98 13.70
C MET A 544 21.79 -32.63 12.94
N GLY A 545 21.93 -32.21 11.68
CA GLY A 545 20.79 -31.91 10.81
C GLY A 545 19.88 -33.12 10.60
N ALA A 546 20.45 -34.30 10.37
CA ALA A 546 19.70 -35.54 10.20
C ALA A 546 18.99 -35.97 11.49
N VAL A 547 19.64 -35.89 12.65
CA VAL A 547 19.01 -36.15 13.96
C VAL A 547 17.85 -35.19 14.20
N PHE A 548 17.99 -33.91 13.85
CA PHE A 548 16.92 -32.93 14.01
C PHE A 548 15.70 -33.22 13.13
N VAL A 549 15.90 -33.76 11.92
CA VAL A 549 14.79 -34.25 11.08
C VAL A 549 14.11 -35.46 11.72
N VAL A 550 14.88 -36.42 12.24
CA VAL A 550 14.33 -37.63 12.90
C VAL A 550 13.53 -37.27 14.14
N ARG A 551 14.01 -36.32 14.95
CA ARG A 551 13.31 -35.77 16.12
C ARG A 551 11.90 -35.28 15.76
N ASN A 552 11.78 -34.46 14.71
CA ASN A 552 10.50 -33.93 14.26
C ASN A 552 9.59 -35.01 13.63
N LEU A 553 10.18 -36.06 13.04
CA LEU A 553 9.41 -37.21 12.57
C LEU A 553 8.87 -38.05 13.73
N LEU A 554 9.60 -38.15 14.86
CA LEU A 554 9.19 -38.90 16.05
C LEU A 554 8.09 -38.23 16.88
N ASP A 555 7.83 -36.94 16.66
CA ASP A 555 6.77 -36.19 17.37
C ASP A 555 5.37 -36.76 17.11
N LYS A 556 5.14 -37.43 15.97
CA LYS A 556 3.89 -38.16 15.71
C LYS A 556 4.09 -39.66 15.98
N SER A 557 3.36 -40.21 16.94
CA SER A 557 3.43 -41.63 17.33
C SER A 557 3.20 -42.58 16.16
N SER A 558 2.28 -42.23 15.25
CA SER A 558 1.97 -42.96 14.02
C SER A 558 3.18 -43.21 13.09
N ARG A 559 4.22 -42.37 13.17
CA ARG A 559 5.42 -42.48 12.33
C ARG A 559 6.48 -43.42 12.92
N ARG A 560 6.43 -43.76 14.22
CA ARG A 560 7.47 -44.54 14.91
C ARG A 560 7.71 -45.93 14.30
N GLN A 561 6.64 -46.66 14.01
CA GLN A 561 6.75 -48.00 13.40
C GLN A 561 7.32 -47.92 11.97
N ILE A 562 6.99 -46.87 11.22
CA ILE A 562 7.51 -46.63 9.87
C ILE A 562 9.02 -46.35 9.95
N LEU A 563 9.45 -45.49 10.86
CA LEU A 563 10.87 -45.19 11.08
C LEU A 563 11.68 -46.43 11.51
N ARG A 564 11.10 -47.31 12.34
CA ARG A 564 11.74 -48.60 12.68
C ARG A 564 11.91 -49.49 11.45
N LYS A 565 10.87 -49.63 10.61
CA LYS A 565 10.94 -50.41 9.36
C LYS A 565 12.00 -49.88 8.39
N TRP A 566 12.22 -48.56 8.37
CA TRP A 566 13.25 -47.94 7.56
C TRP A 566 14.68 -48.08 8.13
N GLY A 567 14.84 -48.57 9.37
CA GLY A 567 16.16 -48.75 9.99
C GLY A 567 16.77 -47.47 10.57
N PHE A 568 15.94 -46.50 10.98
CA PHE A 568 16.45 -45.29 11.63
C PHE A 568 16.99 -45.55 13.04
N LEU A 569 16.40 -46.51 13.77
CA LEU A 569 16.86 -46.89 15.11
C LEU A 569 18.29 -47.44 15.07
N ASP A 570 18.57 -48.37 14.16
CA ASP A 570 19.90 -48.97 14.00
C ASP A 570 20.96 -47.90 13.64
N ASN A 571 20.59 -46.95 12.77
CA ASN A 571 21.48 -45.84 12.40
C ASN A 571 21.75 -44.88 13.59
N LEU A 572 20.75 -44.59 14.42
CA LEU A 572 20.93 -43.77 15.62
C LEU A 572 21.79 -44.48 16.68
N GLU A 573 21.60 -45.79 16.88
CA GLU A 573 22.45 -46.58 17.77
C GLU A 573 23.89 -46.64 17.28
N GLN A 574 24.10 -46.75 15.96
CA GLN A 574 25.42 -46.69 15.35
C GLN A 574 26.05 -45.31 15.58
N LEU A 575 25.32 -44.23 15.34
CA LEU A 575 25.79 -42.87 15.57
C LEU A 575 26.16 -42.66 17.05
N LEU A 576 25.32 -43.11 17.99
CA LEU A 576 25.57 -43.03 19.43
C LEU A 576 26.90 -43.71 19.83
N ARG A 577 27.24 -44.85 19.22
CA ARG A 577 28.51 -45.56 19.47
C ARG A 577 29.72 -44.79 18.95
N MET A 578 29.53 -43.96 17.92
CA MET A 578 30.57 -43.14 17.30
C MET A 578 30.73 -41.77 17.96
N THR A 579 29.74 -41.32 18.74
CA THR A 579 29.73 -40.01 19.41
C THR A 579 30.40 -40.06 20.80
N PRO A 580 31.27 -39.09 21.16
CA PRO A 580 31.87 -39.01 22.49
C PRO A 580 30.83 -38.84 23.61
N ARG A 581 30.94 -39.63 24.68
CA ARG A 581 29.97 -39.71 25.80
C ARG A 581 29.82 -38.41 26.59
N ASP A 582 30.82 -37.55 26.52
CA ASP A 582 30.92 -36.26 27.19
C ASP A 582 30.32 -35.09 26.38
N SER A 583 29.80 -35.36 25.18
CA SER A 583 29.18 -34.34 24.32
C SER A 583 27.66 -34.22 24.56
N GLN A 584 27.14 -32.99 24.49
CA GLN A 584 25.68 -32.75 24.53
C GLN A 584 24.92 -33.51 23.43
N PHE A 585 25.58 -33.71 22.28
CA PHE A 585 25.00 -34.43 21.15
C PHE A 585 24.78 -35.91 21.46
N TYR A 586 25.63 -36.53 22.30
CA TYR A 586 25.43 -37.90 22.77
C TYR A 586 24.12 -38.04 23.56
N GLU A 587 23.85 -37.09 24.46
CA GLU A 587 22.60 -37.05 25.22
C GLU A 587 21.38 -36.86 24.31
N ASP A 588 21.49 -35.97 23.30
CA ASP A 588 20.43 -35.75 22.31
C ASP A 588 20.08 -37.04 21.55
N ILE A 589 21.10 -37.78 21.06
CA ILE A 589 20.88 -39.04 20.33
C ILE A 589 20.26 -40.10 21.25
N GLN A 590 20.77 -40.21 22.49
CA GLN A 590 20.24 -41.15 23.48
C GLN A 590 18.76 -40.86 23.78
N HIS A 591 18.40 -39.58 23.90
CA HIS A 591 17.02 -39.16 24.10
C HIS A 591 16.13 -39.57 22.90
N GLU A 592 16.56 -39.33 21.66
CA GLU A 592 15.77 -39.74 20.49
C GLU A 592 15.63 -41.27 20.35
N ILE A 593 16.64 -42.06 20.73
CA ILE A 593 16.55 -43.53 20.78
C ILE A 593 15.47 -43.96 21.77
N LEU A 594 15.45 -43.38 22.98
CA LEU A 594 14.45 -43.71 23.99
C LEU A 594 13.02 -43.39 23.51
N ARG A 595 12.84 -42.34 22.70
CA ARG A 595 11.52 -41.98 22.11
C ARG A 595 10.93 -43.07 21.21
N PHE A 596 11.73 -44.00 20.69
CA PHE A 596 11.23 -45.15 19.94
C PHE A 596 10.54 -46.19 20.83
N ASP A 597 10.90 -46.28 22.11
CA ASP A 597 10.44 -47.32 23.04
C ASP A 597 9.23 -46.90 23.90
N TYR A 598 8.83 -45.63 23.87
CA TYR A 598 7.60 -45.19 24.52
C TYR A 598 6.36 -45.81 23.83
N SER A 599 5.65 -46.69 24.53
CA SER A 599 4.33 -47.20 24.15
C SER A 599 3.24 -46.13 24.32
N GLU A 600 2.20 -46.17 23.48
CA GLU A 600 1.06 -45.23 23.42
C GLU A 600 0.10 -45.26 24.64
N ASP A 601 0.56 -45.62 25.83
CA ASP A 601 -0.32 -45.58 27.01
C ASP A 601 -0.12 -44.28 27.79
N HIS A 602 -0.78 -43.21 27.33
CA HIS A 602 -1.56 -42.27 28.15
C HIS A 602 -2.36 -41.26 27.31
#